data_AF-A0A2J7ZF77-F1
#
_entry.id   AF-A0A2J7ZF77-F1
#
_cell.length_a   1.000
_cell.length_b   1.000
_cell.length_c   1.000
_cell.angle_alpha   90.00
_cell.angle_beta   90.00
_cell.angle_gamma   90.00
#
_symmetry.space_group_name_H-M   'P 1'
#
loop_
_entity.id
_entity.type
_entity.pdbx_description
1 polymer ?
#
loop_
_entity_poly.entity_id
_entity_poly.type
_entity_poly.pdbx_seq_one_letter_code
_entity_poly.pdbx_strand_id
1 'polypeptide(L)'
;MALAVSAWAVSAPASAEGKGDAGEKGEKAAPVPCGDTAALIAAVSEANSSPTGGSVALTTGCVYTLGAAAFTGPNGADGLPLITRDVTISGTQATIRRSASAADFRIAEVAPGGSLTLNGVTFSGGRATSGSGTDGGGILDQGTLRLIQSTVTGNTASNVGGGIEVASGGSAVLSGTDVTQNSAGDGGGIHIGTSATLSASGGNISDNTADSSGGGVSNFGTTLLGAVSVLRNRTNNFEGGGIATAIGDFTINGSQVGENTAGSFGGGIANMGSTLRVQSTTVSGNTATLNGGGVFQHAGTTQMIGDTVTGNTANGGQGGGIFTDGGTITLAATTVSGNNPNQCVPALAGC
;
A
#
# COMPACT_ATOMS: atom_id res chain seq x y z
N MET A 1 -40.68 -2.78 -18.60
CA MET A 1 -39.68 -3.87 -18.68
C MET A 1 -38.57 -3.48 -17.71
N ALA A 2 -38.66 -3.97 -16.47
CA ALA A 2 -37.85 -3.50 -15.36
C ALA A 2 -36.51 -4.26 -15.34
N LEU A 3 -35.40 -3.52 -15.32
CA LEU A 3 -34.04 -4.02 -15.22
C LEU A 3 -33.75 -4.38 -13.75
N ALA A 4 -33.46 -5.65 -13.50
CA ALA A 4 -32.99 -6.14 -12.22
C ALA A 4 -31.51 -5.76 -12.04
N VAL A 5 -31.22 -4.97 -11.01
CA VAL A 5 -29.86 -4.69 -10.52
C VAL A 5 -29.51 -5.82 -9.54
N SER A 6 -28.62 -6.72 -9.95
CA SER A 6 -28.06 -7.76 -9.09
C SER A 6 -27.02 -7.16 -8.15
N ALA A 7 -27.44 -6.79 -6.95
CA ALA A 7 -26.55 -6.43 -5.85
C ALA A 7 -25.76 -7.67 -5.39
N TRP A 8 -24.44 -7.63 -5.54
CA TRP A 8 -23.54 -8.57 -4.90
C TRP A 8 -23.43 -8.20 -3.42
N ALA A 9 -24.27 -8.80 -2.59
CA ALA A 9 -24.12 -8.78 -1.14
C ALA A 9 -22.99 -9.75 -0.77
N VAL A 10 -21.85 -9.21 -0.33
CA VAL A 10 -20.84 -9.98 0.40
C VAL A 10 -21.48 -10.37 1.73
N SER A 11 -21.79 -11.64 1.89
CA SER A 11 -22.26 -12.20 3.15
C SER A 11 -21.16 -12.08 4.20
N ALA A 12 -21.34 -11.18 5.17
CA ALA A 12 -20.62 -11.24 6.42
C ALA A 12 -20.94 -12.58 7.11
N PRO A 13 -19.94 -13.37 7.58
CA PRO A 13 -20.25 -14.52 8.39
C PRO A 13 -20.92 -14.07 9.70
N ALA A 14 -22.08 -14.65 9.96
CA ALA A 14 -22.90 -14.40 11.13
C ALA A 14 -22.13 -14.67 12.43
N SER A 15 -22.30 -13.77 13.41
CA SER A 15 -21.98 -14.03 14.81
C SER A 15 -22.68 -15.30 15.29
N ALA A 16 -21.89 -16.35 15.55
CA ALA A 16 -22.33 -17.48 16.35
C ALA A 16 -21.92 -17.21 17.81
N GLU A 17 -22.91 -16.84 18.64
CA GLU A 17 -22.78 -16.88 20.09
C GLU A 17 -22.63 -18.35 20.54
N GLY A 18 -21.39 -18.77 20.77
CA GLY A 18 -21.05 -20.01 21.46
C GLY A 18 -20.95 -19.76 22.96
N LYS A 19 -21.81 -20.42 23.74
CA LYS A 19 -21.77 -20.47 25.20
C LYS A 19 -20.40 -20.95 25.70
N GLY A 20 -19.96 -20.32 26.78
CA GLY A 20 -18.62 -20.41 27.34
C GLY A 20 -18.11 -21.82 27.59
N ASP A 21 -16.86 -22.00 27.19
CA ASP A 21 -15.94 -22.92 27.82
C ASP A 21 -14.87 -22.08 28.53
N ALA A 22 -14.59 -22.42 29.77
CA ALA A 22 -13.68 -21.69 30.65
C ALA A 22 -12.23 -22.00 30.24
N GLY A 23 -11.78 -21.39 29.15
CA GLY A 23 -10.38 -21.38 28.74
C GLY A 23 -9.55 -20.54 29.71
N GLU A 24 -8.41 -21.10 30.12
CA GLU A 24 -7.42 -20.54 31.02
C GLU A 24 -7.22 -19.03 30.81
N LYS A 25 -7.29 -18.27 31.91
CA LYS A 25 -6.87 -16.86 31.94
C LYS A 25 -5.37 -16.82 31.64
N GLY A 26 -5.01 -16.78 30.35
CA GLY A 26 -3.70 -16.30 29.93
C GLY A 26 -3.54 -14.90 30.50
N GLU A 27 -2.68 -14.76 31.49
CA GLU A 27 -2.34 -13.48 32.09
C GLU A 27 -1.90 -12.54 30.96
N LYS A 28 -2.62 -11.44 30.76
CA LYS A 28 -2.32 -10.48 29.70
C LYS A 28 -0.88 -10.02 29.91
N ALA A 29 0.03 -10.44 29.04
CA ALA A 29 1.45 -10.12 29.15
C ALA A 29 1.61 -8.61 29.39
N ALA A 30 2.45 -8.26 30.37
CA ALA A 30 2.73 -6.88 30.70
C ALA A 30 3.24 -6.14 29.45
N PRO A 31 2.79 -4.90 29.18
CA PRO A 31 3.29 -4.15 28.03
C PRO A 31 4.80 -3.93 28.10
N VAL A 32 5.45 -3.90 26.95
CA VAL A 32 6.86 -3.51 26.81
C VAL A 32 7.03 -2.10 27.39
N PRO A 33 7.95 -1.88 28.35
CA PRO A 33 8.18 -0.56 28.96
C PRO A 33 8.47 0.52 27.92
N CYS A 34 8.01 1.74 28.19
CA CYS A 34 8.12 2.86 27.26
C CYS A 34 9.58 3.10 26.83
N GLY A 35 9.85 3.03 25.53
CA GLY A 35 11.19 3.29 24.96
C GLY A 35 12.20 2.16 25.15
N ASP A 36 11.83 1.05 25.80
CA ASP A 36 12.73 -0.09 25.99
C ASP A 36 12.77 -0.95 24.71
N THR A 37 13.72 -0.65 23.84
CA THR A 37 13.92 -1.38 22.60
C THR A 37 14.50 -2.78 22.80
N ALA A 38 15.25 -3.01 23.88
CA ALA A 38 15.78 -4.33 24.17
C ALA A 38 14.64 -5.28 24.58
N ALA A 39 13.71 -4.81 25.43
CA ALA A 39 12.51 -5.55 25.79
C ALA A 39 11.59 -5.77 24.59
N LEU A 40 11.46 -4.79 23.69
CA LEU A 40 10.73 -4.97 22.42
C LEU A 40 11.31 -6.11 21.58
N ILE A 41 12.63 -6.09 21.34
CA ILE A 41 13.31 -7.12 20.55
C ILE A 41 13.16 -8.49 21.22
N ALA A 42 13.35 -8.57 22.54
CA ALA A 42 13.18 -9.82 23.29
C ALA A 42 11.74 -10.36 23.17
N ALA A 43 10.72 -9.50 23.27
CA ALA A 43 9.33 -9.91 23.14
C ALA A 43 9.00 -10.45 21.74
N VAL A 44 9.55 -9.85 20.67
CA VAL A 44 9.40 -10.36 19.30
C VAL A 44 10.13 -11.69 19.13
N SER A 45 11.34 -11.84 19.68
CA SER A 45 12.08 -13.11 19.67
C SER A 45 11.35 -14.24 20.39
N GLU A 46 10.71 -13.94 21.53
CA GLU A 46 9.89 -14.90 22.27
C GLU A 46 8.66 -15.33 21.44
N ALA A 47 7.96 -14.37 20.82
CA ALA A 47 6.84 -14.66 19.93
C ALA A 47 7.25 -15.56 18.74
N ASN A 48 8.42 -15.33 18.16
CA ASN A 48 8.98 -16.18 17.11
C ASN A 48 9.41 -17.59 17.59
N SER A 49 9.75 -17.74 18.86
CA SER A 49 10.18 -19.02 19.44
C SER A 49 9.01 -19.90 19.87
N SER A 50 7.83 -19.30 20.06
CA SER A 50 6.59 -19.99 20.41
C SER A 50 6.06 -20.82 19.22
N PRO A 51 5.71 -22.11 19.41
CA PRO A 51 5.13 -22.95 18.36
C PRO A 51 3.84 -22.40 17.74
N THR A 52 3.08 -21.60 18.49
CA THR A 52 1.81 -20.98 18.07
C THR A 52 1.94 -19.49 17.77
N GLY A 53 3.16 -18.95 17.73
CA GLY A 53 3.39 -17.51 17.68
C GLY A 53 3.08 -16.82 19.02
N GLY A 54 3.04 -15.49 19.01
CA GLY A 54 2.86 -14.69 20.22
C GLY A 54 2.38 -13.26 19.98
N SER A 55 2.02 -12.60 21.09
CA SER A 55 1.58 -11.20 21.10
C SER A 55 2.54 -10.32 21.88
N VAL A 56 2.88 -9.18 21.30
CA VAL A 56 3.70 -8.12 21.89
C VAL A 56 2.81 -6.90 22.11
N ALA A 57 2.64 -6.50 23.37
CA ALA A 57 1.90 -5.29 23.72
C ALA A 57 2.87 -4.14 23.97
N LEU A 58 2.73 -3.03 23.24
CA LEU A 58 3.50 -1.81 23.46
C LEU A 58 2.74 -0.87 24.39
N THR A 59 3.49 -0.09 25.16
CA THR A 59 2.90 1.00 25.95
C THR A 59 2.33 2.07 25.01
N THR A 60 1.08 2.46 25.21
CA THR A 60 0.35 3.43 24.38
C THR A 60 1.14 4.74 24.21
N GLY A 61 1.23 5.23 22.97
CA GLY A 61 1.89 6.50 22.64
C GLY A 61 3.43 6.48 22.75
N CYS A 62 4.04 5.37 23.15
CA CYS A 62 5.49 5.31 23.34
C CYS A 62 6.27 5.17 22.04
N VAL A 63 7.48 5.71 22.04
CA VAL A 63 8.39 5.64 20.91
C VAL A 63 9.57 4.73 21.24
N TYR A 64 9.73 3.67 20.46
CA TYR A 64 10.80 2.68 20.54
C TYR A 64 11.79 2.96 19.41
N THR A 65 12.95 3.53 19.75
CA THR A 65 13.94 4.00 18.76
C THR A 65 15.07 2.99 18.59
N LEU A 66 15.00 2.18 17.53
CA LEU A 66 15.95 1.13 17.20
C LEU A 66 17.30 1.75 16.81
N GLY A 67 18.36 1.44 17.57
CA GLY A 67 19.71 1.96 17.33
C GLY A 67 20.59 1.08 16.44
N ALA A 68 20.19 -0.17 16.23
CA ALA A 68 20.91 -1.16 15.44
C ALA A 68 19.93 -2.21 14.90
N ALA A 69 20.38 -2.97 13.90
CA ALA A 69 19.64 -4.12 13.41
C ALA A 69 19.64 -5.26 14.45
N ALA A 70 18.49 -5.90 14.64
CA ALA A 70 18.35 -7.11 15.45
C ALA A 70 18.59 -8.38 14.63
N PHE A 71 18.49 -8.29 13.29
CA PHE A 71 18.76 -9.39 12.37
C PHE A 71 19.46 -8.88 11.11
N THR A 72 20.28 -9.72 10.49
CA THR A 72 20.85 -9.46 9.16
C THR A 72 20.89 -10.76 8.39
N GLY A 73 20.06 -10.82 7.35
CA GLY A 73 19.88 -11.99 6.50
C GLY A 73 20.26 -11.73 5.05
N PRO A 74 19.87 -12.64 4.13
CA PRO A 74 20.16 -12.51 2.70
C PRO A 74 19.50 -11.27 2.07
N ASN A 75 18.40 -10.79 2.64
CA ASN A 75 17.68 -9.61 2.17
C ASN A 75 18.24 -8.31 2.77
N GLY A 76 19.26 -8.37 3.64
CA GLY A 76 19.80 -7.22 4.35
C GLY A 76 19.44 -7.18 5.84
N ALA A 77 19.57 -5.99 6.44
CA ALA A 77 19.45 -5.79 7.87
C ALA A 77 18.05 -5.31 8.29
N ASP A 78 17.58 -5.83 9.43
CA ASP A 78 16.26 -5.57 10.01
C ASP A 78 16.37 -5.09 11.45
N GLY A 79 15.59 -4.06 11.77
CA GLY A 79 15.52 -3.49 13.11
C GLY A 79 14.87 -4.41 14.13
N LEU A 80 13.91 -5.23 13.70
CA LEU A 80 13.29 -6.30 14.49
C LEU A 80 13.85 -7.67 14.10
N PRO A 81 13.75 -8.69 14.97
CA PRO A 81 14.00 -10.07 14.58
C PRO A 81 13.15 -10.48 13.36
N LEU A 82 13.72 -11.28 12.45
CA LEU A 82 12.99 -11.86 11.31
C LEU A 82 11.71 -12.55 11.77
N ILE A 83 10.57 -12.16 11.22
CA ILE A 83 9.27 -12.75 11.59
C ILE A 83 9.10 -14.08 10.87
N THR A 84 9.10 -15.17 11.65
CA THR A 84 9.04 -16.56 11.16
C THR A 84 7.85 -17.34 11.71
N ARG A 85 7.09 -16.74 12.63
CA ARG A 85 5.85 -17.25 13.22
C ARG A 85 4.79 -16.16 13.20
N ASP A 86 3.62 -16.48 13.74
CA ASP A 86 2.54 -15.52 13.95
C ASP A 86 2.91 -14.53 15.07
N VAL A 87 3.27 -13.31 14.69
CA VAL A 87 3.61 -12.24 15.63
C VAL A 87 2.57 -11.14 15.53
N THR A 88 1.88 -10.85 16.64
CA THR A 88 0.97 -9.71 16.75
C THR A 88 1.57 -8.62 17.61
N ILE A 89 1.80 -7.43 17.06
CA ILE A 89 2.26 -6.25 17.80
C ILE A 89 1.09 -5.27 17.94
N SER A 90 0.66 -5.02 19.17
CA SER A 90 -0.44 -4.11 19.47
C SER A 90 0.07 -2.93 20.31
N GLY A 91 -0.27 -1.72 19.93
CA GLY A 91 0.21 -0.55 20.64
C GLY A 91 -0.37 0.73 20.09
N THR A 92 -1.58 1.10 20.54
CA THR A 92 -2.27 2.30 20.08
C THR A 92 -1.36 3.53 20.16
N GLN A 93 -1.11 4.15 19.00
CA GLN A 93 -0.23 5.32 18.82
C GLN A 93 1.24 5.09 19.23
N ALA A 94 1.64 3.85 19.47
CA ALA A 94 3.05 3.52 19.71
C ALA A 94 3.81 3.56 18.37
N THR A 95 5.06 4.00 18.42
CA THR A 95 5.94 4.10 17.26
C THR A 95 7.16 3.21 17.45
N ILE A 96 7.43 2.34 16.48
CA ILE A 96 8.72 1.68 16.31
C ILE A 96 9.43 2.40 15.17
N ARG A 97 10.61 2.96 15.45
CA ARG A 97 11.36 3.74 14.46
C ARG A 97 12.83 3.42 14.44
N ARG A 98 13.44 3.57 13.27
CA ARG A 98 14.90 3.62 13.13
C ARG A 98 15.45 4.92 13.74
N SER A 99 16.56 4.86 14.46
CA SER A 99 17.31 6.07 14.82
C SER A 99 17.91 6.71 13.57
N ALA A 100 17.79 8.03 13.41
CA ALA A 100 18.36 8.74 12.27
C ALA A 100 19.88 8.53 12.13
N SER A 101 20.60 8.37 13.25
CA SER A 101 22.05 8.18 13.31
C SER A 101 22.49 6.71 13.19
N ALA A 102 21.57 5.76 13.17
CA ALA A 102 21.93 4.35 13.02
C ALA A 102 22.35 4.04 11.58
N ALA A 103 22.97 2.88 11.40
CA ALA A 103 23.14 2.30 10.07
C ALA A 103 21.78 2.05 9.40
N ASP A 104 21.80 1.82 8.08
CA ASP A 104 20.60 1.49 7.34
C ASP A 104 20.11 0.09 7.69
N PHE A 105 18.82 0.02 8.03
CA PHE A 105 18.03 -1.20 8.16
C PHE A 105 16.56 -0.84 8.00
N ARG A 106 15.78 -1.78 7.46
CA ARG A 106 14.31 -1.68 7.46
C ARG A 106 13.74 -2.06 8.82
N ILE A 107 12.49 -1.71 9.10
CA ILE A 107 11.92 -1.94 10.43
C ILE A 107 11.64 -3.43 10.65
N ALA A 108 11.05 -4.10 9.66
CA ALA A 108 10.71 -5.52 9.78
C ALA A 108 10.81 -6.29 8.45
N GLU A 109 11.05 -7.59 8.58
CA GLU A 109 10.95 -8.59 7.52
C GLU A 109 9.99 -9.70 7.96
N VAL A 110 9.07 -10.07 7.08
CA VAL A 110 8.23 -11.26 7.21
C VAL A 110 8.76 -12.34 6.28
N ALA A 111 9.30 -13.41 6.85
CA ALA A 111 9.79 -14.55 6.08
C ALA A 111 8.63 -15.33 5.44
N PRO A 112 8.91 -16.15 4.40
CA PRO A 112 7.94 -17.11 3.90
C PRO A 112 7.39 -18.00 5.01
N GLY A 113 6.06 -18.05 5.13
CA GLY A 113 5.34 -18.78 6.19
C GLY A 113 5.27 -18.07 7.54
N GLY A 114 5.92 -16.92 7.71
CA GLY A 114 5.73 -16.02 8.84
C GLY A 114 4.50 -15.12 8.67
N SER A 115 4.01 -14.56 9.77
CA SER A 115 2.87 -13.65 9.77
C SER A 115 3.07 -12.51 10.75
N LEU A 116 2.94 -11.26 10.28
CA LEU A 116 3.03 -10.07 11.12
C LEU A 116 1.67 -9.35 11.13
N THR A 117 1.07 -9.20 12.30
CA THR A 117 -0.08 -8.32 12.51
C THR A 117 0.34 -7.09 13.32
N LEU A 118 0.10 -5.89 12.80
CA LEU A 118 0.19 -4.64 13.55
C LEU A 118 -1.21 -4.09 13.86
N ASN A 119 -1.42 -3.66 15.11
CA ASN A 119 -2.67 -3.05 15.55
C ASN A 119 -2.40 -1.73 16.28
N GLY A 120 -2.68 -0.61 15.60
CA GLY A 120 -2.51 0.73 16.16
C GLY A 120 -1.07 1.25 16.16
N VAL A 121 -0.13 0.59 15.48
CA VAL A 121 1.32 0.84 15.60
C VAL A 121 1.84 1.62 14.39
N THR A 122 2.78 2.54 14.63
CA THR A 122 3.52 3.25 13.59
C THR A 122 4.90 2.64 13.36
N PHE A 123 5.24 2.30 12.11
CA PHE A 123 6.59 1.96 11.68
C PHE A 123 7.18 3.14 10.89
N SER A 124 8.37 3.61 11.27
CA SER A 124 8.95 4.80 10.62
C SER A 124 10.47 4.88 10.54
N GLY A 125 10.95 5.63 9.55
CA GLY A 125 12.37 5.96 9.39
C GLY A 125 13.26 4.79 8.90
N GLY A 126 12.66 3.65 8.56
CA GLY A 126 13.36 2.49 8.01
C GLY A 126 14.06 2.83 6.71
N ARG A 127 15.24 2.26 6.49
CA ARG A 127 16.08 2.51 5.31
C ARG A 127 16.66 1.21 4.76
N ALA A 128 16.36 0.90 3.51
CA ALA A 128 16.95 -0.20 2.74
C ALA A 128 17.65 0.37 1.50
N THR A 129 18.81 1.04 1.69
CA THR A 129 19.49 1.75 0.58
C THR A 129 20.82 1.14 0.13
N SER A 130 21.32 0.12 0.83
CA SER A 130 22.67 -0.43 0.61
C SER A 130 22.76 -1.59 -0.42
N GLY A 131 21.77 -1.79 -1.27
CA GLY A 131 21.92 -2.56 -2.52
C GLY A 131 21.92 -4.10 -2.42
N SER A 132 21.31 -4.72 -1.41
CA SER A 132 21.05 -6.17 -1.42
C SER A 132 19.77 -6.55 -0.66
N GLY A 133 18.69 -6.87 -1.39
CA GLY A 133 17.43 -7.44 -0.88
C GLY A 133 16.17 -6.95 -1.63
N THR A 134 15.06 -7.70 -1.58
CA THR A 134 13.77 -7.29 -2.18
C THR A 134 13.14 -6.19 -1.33
N ASP A 135 13.56 -4.94 -1.55
CA ASP A 135 13.46 -3.84 -0.58
C ASP A 135 12.04 -3.46 -0.19
N GLY A 136 11.80 -3.24 1.10
CA GLY A 136 10.60 -2.63 1.64
C GLY A 136 11.03 -1.73 2.79
N GLY A 137 11.31 -0.46 2.54
CA GLY A 137 12.10 0.41 3.43
C GLY A 137 11.59 0.42 4.87
N GLY A 138 10.27 0.34 5.05
CA GLY A 138 9.63 0.02 6.33
C GLY A 138 9.51 -1.48 6.55
N ILE A 139 8.79 -2.17 5.66
CA ILE A 139 8.44 -3.59 5.77
C ILE A 139 8.70 -4.33 4.46
N LEU A 140 9.46 -5.42 4.53
CA LEU A 140 9.49 -6.46 3.50
C LEU A 140 8.56 -7.61 3.92
N ASP A 141 7.52 -7.89 3.14
CA ASP A 141 6.62 -9.03 3.32
C ASP A 141 6.85 -10.11 2.24
N GLN A 142 7.37 -11.26 2.67
CA GLN A 142 7.43 -12.49 1.87
C GLN A 142 6.49 -13.58 2.41
N GLY A 143 5.66 -13.23 3.40
CA GLY A 143 4.75 -14.14 4.10
C GLY A 143 3.34 -13.56 4.14
N THR A 144 2.85 -13.24 5.33
CA THR A 144 1.55 -12.58 5.50
C THR A 144 1.69 -11.32 6.37
N LEU A 145 1.28 -10.18 5.82
CA LEU A 145 1.25 -8.91 6.52
C LEU A 145 -0.20 -8.46 6.78
N ARG A 146 -0.48 -8.02 8.01
CA ARG A 146 -1.78 -7.45 8.36
C ARG A 146 -1.63 -6.17 9.17
N LEU A 147 -2.03 -5.05 8.60
CA LEU A 147 -1.96 -3.73 9.22
C LEU A 147 -3.37 -3.24 9.54
N ILE A 148 -3.62 -2.96 10.81
CA ILE A 148 -4.93 -2.50 11.30
C ILE A 148 -4.70 -1.19 12.02
N GLN A 149 -5.35 -0.12 11.54
CA GLN A 149 -5.27 1.22 12.14
C GLN A 149 -3.82 1.64 12.44
N SER A 150 -2.91 1.23 11.55
CA SER A 150 -1.47 1.37 11.72
C SER A 150 -0.95 2.42 10.76
N THR A 151 0.32 2.80 10.91
CA THR A 151 0.96 3.79 10.04
C THR A 151 2.33 3.29 9.59
N VAL A 152 2.64 3.41 8.29
CA VAL A 152 3.97 3.15 7.74
C VAL A 152 4.45 4.45 7.10
N THR A 153 5.40 5.13 7.75
CA THR A 153 5.75 6.50 7.35
C THR A 153 7.23 6.87 7.37
N GLY A 154 7.65 7.73 6.45
CA GLY A 154 9.01 8.26 6.43
C GLY A 154 10.08 7.21 6.16
N ASN A 155 9.74 6.14 5.44
CA ASN A 155 10.66 5.06 5.12
C ASN A 155 11.26 5.22 3.71
N THR A 156 12.44 4.67 3.48
CA THR A 156 13.16 4.82 2.20
C THR A 156 13.76 3.50 1.73
N ALA A 157 13.50 3.14 0.48
CA ALA A 157 14.15 2.04 -0.23
C ALA A 157 14.89 2.57 -1.46
N SER A 158 15.89 1.84 -1.95
CA SER A 158 16.54 2.18 -3.23
C SER A 158 15.72 1.72 -4.43
N ASN A 159 15.10 0.54 -4.37
CA ASN A 159 14.44 -0.07 -5.53
C ASN A 159 12.93 -0.04 -5.43
N VAL A 160 12.32 -0.83 -4.56
CA VAL A 160 10.86 -0.99 -4.50
C VAL A 160 10.33 -0.73 -3.09
N GLY A 161 9.05 -0.42 -2.98
CA GLY A 161 8.32 -0.45 -1.71
C GLY A 161 8.90 0.46 -0.63
N GLY A 162 8.87 1.78 -0.81
CA GLY A 162 9.51 2.70 0.14
C GLY A 162 8.98 2.51 1.56
N GLY A 163 7.66 2.35 1.68
CA GLY A 163 7.00 1.92 2.91
C GLY A 163 6.92 0.41 3.03
N ILE A 164 6.25 -0.24 2.07
CA ILE A 164 5.94 -1.67 2.08
C ILE A 164 6.31 -2.28 0.74
N GLU A 165 7.03 -3.39 0.78
CA GLU A 165 7.14 -4.34 -0.32
C GLU A 165 6.38 -5.60 0.00
N VAL A 166 5.40 -5.93 -0.85
CA VAL A 166 4.77 -7.25 -0.86
C VAL A 166 5.47 -8.06 -1.94
N ALA A 167 6.50 -8.79 -1.52
CA ALA A 167 7.34 -9.56 -2.43
C ALA A 167 6.56 -10.72 -3.05
N SER A 168 7.13 -11.32 -4.11
CA SER A 168 6.52 -12.45 -4.81
C SER A 168 6.05 -13.56 -3.86
N GLY A 169 4.73 -13.84 -3.87
CA GLY A 169 4.09 -14.84 -3.02
C GLY A 169 3.66 -14.34 -1.63
N GLY A 170 4.01 -13.09 -1.27
CA GLY A 170 3.51 -12.41 -0.09
C GLY A 170 2.05 -11.97 -0.22
N SER A 171 1.42 -11.71 0.93
CA SER A 171 0.01 -11.30 1.00
C SER A 171 -0.19 -10.27 2.10
N ALA A 172 -0.57 -9.06 1.70
CA ALA A 172 -0.82 -7.96 2.61
C ALA A 172 -2.31 -7.60 2.71
N VAL A 173 -2.79 -7.37 3.94
CA VAL A 173 -4.12 -6.81 4.22
C VAL A 173 -4.00 -5.56 5.07
N LEU A 174 -4.50 -4.45 4.55
CA LEU A 174 -4.51 -3.14 5.21
C LEU A 174 -5.95 -2.75 5.55
N SER A 175 -6.20 -2.36 6.80
CA SER A 175 -7.51 -1.88 7.26
C SER A 175 -7.36 -0.59 8.04
N GLY A 176 -7.88 0.51 7.48
CA GLY A 176 -7.75 1.85 8.07
C GLY A 176 -6.29 2.25 8.32
N THR A 177 -5.36 1.79 7.47
CA THR A 177 -3.92 2.00 7.64
C THR A 177 -3.44 3.14 6.77
N ASP A 178 -2.56 3.96 7.31
CA ASP A 178 -1.93 5.06 6.58
C ASP A 178 -0.52 4.67 6.12
N VAL A 179 -0.22 4.85 4.83
CA VAL A 179 1.11 4.66 4.23
C VAL A 179 1.54 5.98 3.64
N THR A 180 2.42 6.70 4.33
CA THR A 180 2.69 8.11 4.01
C THR A 180 4.15 8.53 4.01
N GLN A 181 4.53 9.52 3.20
CA GLN A 181 5.88 10.11 3.23
C GLN A 181 7.01 9.09 2.99
N ASN A 182 6.74 8.03 2.24
CA ASN A 182 7.73 7.02 1.92
C ASN A 182 8.35 7.27 0.53
N SER A 183 9.55 6.75 0.31
CA SER A 183 10.31 6.97 -0.94
C SER A 183 10.97 5.70 -1.46
N ALA A 184 10.87 5.43 -2.77
CA ALA A 184 11.56 4.33 -3.44
C ALA A 184 11.82 4.62 -4.94
N GLY A 185 12.45 3.67 -5.64
CA GLY A 185 12.46 3.64 -7.10
C GLY A 185 11.04 3.45 -7.65
N ASP A 186 10.38 2.36 -7.30
CA ASP A 186 8.99 2.05 -7.65
C ASP A 186 8.14 1.82 -6.40
N GLY A 187 6.87 2.22 -6.43
CA GLY A 187 5.98 2.02 -5.28
C GLY A 187 6.47 2.78 -4.07
N GLY A 188 6.53 4.11 -4.17
CA GLY A 188 7.05 4.98 -3.11
C GLY A 188 6.40 4.66 -1.76
N GLY A 189 5.08 4.47 -1.76
CA GLY A 189 4.33 3.91 -0.64
C GLY A 189 4.41 2.39 -0.58
N ILE A 190 3.79 1.74 -1.57
CA ILE A 190 3.62 0.28 -1.63
C ILE A 190 4.02 -0.24 -3.01
N HIS A 191 4.84 -1.28 -3.04
CA HIS A 191 5.05 -2.10 -4.24
C HIS A 191 4.48 -3.51 -4.02
N ILE A 192 3.87 -4.06 -5.07
CA ILE A 192 3.28 -5.39 -5.09
C ILE A 192 3.97 -6.18 -6.20
N GLY A 193 4.78 -7.16 -5.80
CA GLY A 193 5.51 -8.03 -6.71
C GLY A 193 4.61 -8.99 -7.49
N THR A 194 5.19 -9.64 -8.48
CA THR A 194 4.48 -10.65 -9.29
C THR A 194 3.95 -11.78 -8.40
N SER A 195 2.70 -12.19 -8.62
CA SER A 195 2.00 -13.21 -7.81
C SER A 195 1.80 -12.86 -6.34
N ALA A 196 2.10 -11.62 -5.92
CA ALA A 196 1.76 -11.12 -4.59
C ALA A 196 0.33 -10.56 -4.57
N THR A 197 -0.24 -10.42 -3.38
CA THR A 197 -1.59 -9.87 -3.21
C THR A 197 -1.63 -8.73 -2.20
N LEU A 198 -2.44 -7.72 -2.51
CA LEU A 198 -2.79 -6.63 -1.60
C LEU A 198 -4.31 -6.46 -1.54
N SER A 199 -4.86 -6.41 -0.33
CA SER A 199 -6.22 -5.95 -0.08
C SER A 199 -6.21 -4.82 0.94
N ALA A 200 -6.57 -3.61 0.52
CA ALA A 200 -6.66 -2.44 1.39
C ALA A 200 -8.10 -1.95 1.50
N SER A 201 -8.52 -1.64 2.72
CA SER A 201 -9.85 -1.13 3.03
C SER A 201 -9.76 0.09 3.96
N GLY A 202 -10.23 1.26 3.51
CA GLY A 202 -10.02 2.49 4.26
C GLY A 202 -8.55 2.92 4.35
N GLY A 203 -8.30 4.05 5.02
CA GLY A 203 -6.95 4.59 5.21
C GLY A 203 -6.44 5.40 4.03
N ASN A 204 -5.22 5.93 4.17
CA ASN A 204 -4.63 6.84 3.19
C ASN A 204 -3.26 6.34 2.70
N ILE A 205 -3.07 6.38 1.38
CA ILE A 205 -1.76 6.22 0.74
C ILE A 205 -1.39 7.60 0.20
N SER A 206 -0.56 8.36 0.93
CA SER A 206 -0.34 9.76 0.57
C SER A 206 1.06 10.31 0.77
N ASP A 207 1.39 11.36 0.01
CA ASP A 207 2.67 12.06 0.11
C ASP A 207 3.89 11.15 -0.12
N ASN A 208 3.69 10.03 -0.83
CA ASN A 208 4.77 9.12 -1.17
C ASN A 208 5.43 9.53 -2.50
N THR A 209 6.72 9.23 -2.63
CA THR A 209 7.53 9.58 -3.80
C THR A 209 8.13 8.31 -4.41
N ALA A 210 7.95 8.11 -5.71
CA ALA A 210 8.74 7.15 -6.48
C ALA A 210 9.65 7.90 -7.46
N ASP A 211 10.84 7.39 -7.73
CA ASP A 211 11.68 7.94 -8.81
C ASP A 211 11.18 7.51 -10.19
N SER A 212 10.70 6.28 -10.27
CA SER A 212 10.17 5.60 -11.44
C SER A 212 8.64 5.59 -11.43
N SER A 213 8.00 4.51 -11.04
CA SER A 213 6.56 4.31 -11.27
C SER A 213 5.78 4.11 -9.96
N GLY A 214 4.54 4.60 -9.93
CA GLY A 214 3.63 4.34 -8.81
C GLY A 214 4.06 5.08 -7.55
N GLY A 215 3.92 6.40 -7.52
CA GLY A 215 4.32 7.20 -6.36
C GLY A 215 3.69 6.69 -5.06
N GLY A 216 2.38 6.37 -5.11
CA GLY A 216 1.66 5.72 -4.03
C GLY A 216 1.75 4.20 -4.11
N VAL A 217 1.28 3.63 -5.22
CA VAL A 217 1.18 2.17 -5.44
C VAL A 217 1.78 1.80 -6.79
N SER A 218 2.67 0.80 -6.79
CA SER A 218 3.14 0.12 -8.01
C SER A 218 2.74 -1.36 -7.96
N ASN A 219 1.97 -1.81 -8.94
CA ASN A 219 1.36 -3.14 -8.95
C ASN A 219 1.81 -4.02 -10.12
N PHE A 220 2.39 -5.17 -9.77
CA PHE A 220 2.69 -6.29 -10.65
C PHE A 220 2.00 -7.60 -10.22
N GLY A 221 1.20 -7.55 -9.15
CA GLY A 221 0.41 -8.67 -8.63
C GLY A 221 -1.09 -8.40 -8.70
N THR A 222 -1.83 -8.90 -7.70
CA THR A 222 -3.28 -8.68 -7.61
C THR A 222 -3.60 -7.71 -6.47
N THR A 223 -4.27 -6.61 -6.78
CA THR A 223 -4.59 -5.55 -5.81
C THR A 223 -6.08 -5.22 -5.77
N LEU A 224 -6.61 -5.06 -4.56
CA LEU A 224 -7.92 -4.49 -4.28
C LEU A 224 -7.78 -3.28 -3.34
N LEU A 225 -8.23 -2.11 -3.79
CA LEU A 225 -8.38 -0.91 -2.96
C LEU A 225 -9.87 -0.58 -2.79
N GLY A 226 -10.38 -0.65 -1.56
CA GLY A 226 -11.76 -0.36 -1.20
C GLY A 226 -11.86 0.83 -0.23
N ALA A 227 -12.56 1.90 -0.60
CA ALA A 227 -12.67 3.10 0.23
C ALA A 227 -11.32 3.69 0.71
N VAL A 228 -10.28 3.60 -0.13
CA VAL A 228 -8.93 4.11 0.16
C VAL A 228 -8.77 5.50 -0.47
N SER A 229 -8.00 6.38 0.19
CA SER A 229 -7.57 7.65 -0.41
C SER A 229 -6.13 7.54 -0.91
N VAL A 230 -5.90 7.68 -2.21
CA VAL A 230 -4.55 7.73 -2.83
C VAL A 230 -4.27 9.16 -3.24
N LEU A 231 -3.55 9.91 -2.39
CA LEU A 231 -3.49 11.38 -2.50
C LEU A 231 -2.07 11.96 -2.48
N ARG A 232 -1.81 12.99 -3.30
CA ARG A 232 -0.54 13.76 -3.29
C ARG A 232 0.72 12.89 -3.40
N ASN A 233 0.62 11.74 -4.03
CA ASN A 233 1.77 10.94 -4.36
C ASN A 233 2.41 11.46 -5.64
N ARG A 234 3.71 11.22 -5.81
CA ARG A 234 4.42 11.70 -6.97
C ARG A 234 5.41 10.70 -7.54
N THR A 235 5.59 10.75 -8.85
CA THR A 235 6.76 10.19 -9.51
C THR A 235 7.66 11.30 -10.04
N ASN A 236 8.98 11.11 -9.98
CA ASN A 236 9.93 12.10 -10.49
C ASN A 236 10.09 12.02 -12.01
N ASN A 237 10.20 10.81 -12.57
CA ASN A 237 10.60 10.64 -13.96
C ASN A 237 9.58 9.87 -14.82
N PHE A 238 8.76 8.98 -14.23
CA PHE A 238 7.90 8.09 -15.00
C PHE A 238 6.41 8.18 -14.58
N GLU A 239 5.66 7.09 -14.68
CA GLU A 239 4.19 7.09 -14.76
C GLU A 239 3.52 6.84 -13.41
N GLY A 240 2.22 7.13 -13.33
CA GLY A 240 1.40 6.72 -12.20
C GLY A 240 1.77 7.49 -10.94
N GLY A 241 1.56 8.80 -10.94
CA GLY A 241 1.84 9.64 -9.78
C GLY A 241 1.19 9.07 -8.51
N GLY A 242 -0.07 8.64 -8.63
CA GLY A 242 -0.77 7.87 -7.61
C GLY A 242 -0.50 6.37 -7.74
N ILE A 243 -0.95 5.79 -8.85
CA ILE A 243 -0.98 4.35 -9.08
C ILE A 243 -0.36 4.03 -10.45
N ALA A 244 0.58 3.11 -10.48
CA ALA A 244 1.03 2.42 -11.69
C ALA A 244 0.70 0.94 -11.59
N THR A 245 0.18 0.34 -12.66
CA THR A 245 -0.12 -1.09 -12.71
C THR A 245 0.25 -1.68 -14.06
N ALA A 246 0.95 -2.81 -14.05
CA ALA A 246 1.49 -3.41 -15.28
C ALA A 246 1.11 -4.89 -15.46
N ILE A 247 0.90 -5.62 -14.36
CA ILE A 247 0.57 -7.05 -14.38
C ILE A 247 -0.54 -7.33 -13.37
N GLY A 248 -1.33 -8.38 -13.61
CA GLY A 248 -2.37 -8.86 -12.71
C GLY A 248 -3.64 -7.99 -12.69
N ASP A 249 -4.55 -8.34 -11.80
CA ASP A 249 -5.83 -7.65 -11.64
C ASP A 249 -5.68 -6.50 -10.63
N PHE A 250 -6.18 -5.32 -10.97
CA PHE A 250 -6.26 -4.19 -10.06
C PHE A 250 -7.70 -3.72 -9.98
N THR A 251 -8.31 -3.81 -8.80
CA THR A 251 -9.65 -3.25 -8.55
C THR A 251 -9.58 -2.06 -7.60
N ILE A 252 -10.22 -0.95 -7.97
CA ILE A 252 -10.44 0.24 -7.13
C ILE A 252 -11.94 0.41 -6.98
N ASN A 253 -12.43 0.44 -5.74
CA ASN A 253 -13.86 0.54 -5.44
C ASN A 253 -14.11 1.60 -4.36
N GLY A 254 -15.03 2.53 -4.62
CA GLY A 254 -15.49 3.50 -3.62
C GLY A 254 -14.38 4.42 -3.10
N SER A 255 -13.32 4.64 -3.88
CA SER A 255 -12.06 5.25 -3.43
C SER A 255 -11.88 6.67 -3.98
N GLN A 256 -10.80 7.34 -3.58
CA GLN A 256 -10.35 8.61 -4.14
C GLN A 256 -8.92 8.48 -4.66
N VAL A 257 -8.67 8.91 -5.89
CA VAL A 257 -7.32 9.03 -6.46
C VAL A 257 -7.14 10.48 -6.89
N GLY A 258 -6.42 11.28 -6.11
CA GLY A 258 -6.39 12.71 -6.35
C GLY A 258 -5.12 13.44 -5.96
N GLU A 259 -4.93 14.61 -6.58
CA GLU A 259 -3.78 15.49 -6.34
C GLU A 259 -2.42 14.82 -6.56
N ASN A 260 -2.38 13.70 -7.29
CA ASN A 260 -1.14 12.99 -7.57
C ASN A 260 -0.44 13.60 -8.79
N THR A 261 0.89 13.51 -8.83
CA THR A 261 1.71 14.13 -9.90
C THR A 261 2.65 13.11 -10.55
N ALA A 262 2.56 12.94 -11.86
CA ALA A 262 3.46 12.07 -12.62
C ALA A 262 4.51 12.86 -13.42
N GLY A 263 5.75 12.35 -13.39
CA GLY A 263 6.86 12.85 -14.21
C GLY A 263 6.64 12.66 -15.71
N SER A 264 5.87 11.65 -16.12
CA SER A 264 5.51 11.42 -17.52
C SER A 264 3.99 11.27 -17.73
N PHE A 265 3.43 10.08 -17.49
CA PHE A 265 2.06 9.72 -17.87
C PHE A 265 1.21 9.33 -16.67
N GLY A 266 -0.11 9.52 -16.74
CA GLY A 266 -1.02 8.99 -15.71
C GLY A 266 -0.81 9.66 -14.36
N GLY A 267 -1.18 10.94 -14.23
CA GLY A 267 -1.00 11.68 -12.99
C GLY A 267 -1.64 10.96 -11.81
N GLY A 268 -2.88 10.49 -12.00
CA GLY A 268 -3.59 9.66 -11.03
C GLY A 268 -3.24 8.19 -11.19
N ILE A 269 -3.61 7.62 -12.35
CA ILE A 269 -3.50 6.19 -12.65
C ILE A 269 -2.82 5.99 -14.00
N ALA A 270 -1.82 5.10 -14.05
CA ALA A 270 -1.24 4.58 -15.28
C ALA A 270 -1.46 3.06 -15.36
N ASN A 271 -2.19 2.60 -16.36
CA ASN A 271 -2.30 1.17 -16.67
C ASN A 271 -1.41 0.82 -17.87
N MET A 272 -0.36 0.07 -17.56
CA MET A 272 0.68 -0.35 -18.48
C MET A 272 0.49 -1.79 -18.99
N GLY A 273 -0.53 -2.51 -18.52
CA GLY A 273 -0.76 -3.90 -18.95
C GLY A 273 -1.76 -4.74 -18.14
N SER A 274 -2.28 -4.22 -17.03
CA SER A 274 -3.19 -4.95 -16.13
C SER A 274 -4.64 -4.98 -16.62
N THR A 275 -5.43 -5.87 -15.99
CA THR A 275 -6.89 -5.77 -15.97
C THR A 275 -7.29 -4.83 -14.84
N LEU A 276 -7.51 -3.56 -15.18
CA LEU A 276 -7.89 -2.53 -14.22
C LEU A 276 -9.40 -2.33 -14.19
N ARG A 277 -9.99 -2.38 -12.99
CA ARG A 277 -11.39 -2.09 -12.74
C ARG A 277 -11.51 -0.95 -11.75
N VAL A 278 -12.13 0.15 -12.17
CA VAL A 278 -12.41 1.31 -11.32
C VAL A 278 -13.93 1.41 -11.18
N GLN A 279 -14.41 1.57 -9.95
CA GLN A 279 -15.83 1.64 -9.68
C GLN A 279 -16.16 2.63 -8.56
N SER A 280 -17.19 3.45 -8.76
CA SER A 280 -17.68 4.40 -7.75
C SER A 280 -16.57 5.25 -7.13
N THR A 281 -15.56 5.57 -7.92
CA THR A 281 -14.31 6.19 -7.50
C THR A 281 -14.17 7.57 -8.13
N THR A 282 -13.59 8.50 -7.39
CA THR A 282 -13.26 9.84 -7.90
C THR A 282 -11.78 9.93 -8.25
N VAL A 283 -11.46 10.20 -9.51
CA VAL A 283 -10.11 10.50 -10.01
C VAL A 283 -10.02 12.00 -10.28
N SER A 284 -9.38 12.76 -9.38
CA SER A 284 -9.47 14.23 -9.46
C SER A 284 -8.22 15.03 -9.11
N GLY A 285 -8.01 16.16 -9.79
CA GLY A 285 -6.91 17.07 -9.45
C GLY A 285 -5.53 16.50 -9.71
N ASN A 286 -5.41 15.41 -10.47
CA ASN A 286 -4.13 14.79 -10.76
C ASN A 286 -3.44 15.49 -11.93
N THR A 287 -2.11 15.47 -11.93
CA THR A 287 -1.29 16.16 -12.95
C THR A 287 -0.29 15.19 -13.57
N ALA A 288 -0.24 15.13 -14.90
CA ALA A 288 0.82 14.47 -15.66
C ALA A 288 1.62 15.52 -16.44
N THR A 289 2.93 15.34 -16.52
CA THR A 289 3.77 16.22 -17.36
C THR A 289 3.49 16.01 -18.85
N LEU A 290 3.18 14.79 -19.27
CA LEU A 290 2.84 14.43 -20.65
C LEU A 290 1.33 14.16 -20.76
N ASN A 291 0.92 12.90 -20.94
CA ASN A 291 -0.46 12.53 -21.25
C ASN A 291 -1.19 11.88 -20.07
N GLY A 292 -2.53 11.95 -20.08
CA GLY A 292 -3.35 11.24 -19.10
C GLY A 292 -3.23 11.87 -17.72
N GLY A 293 -3.70 13.11 -17.55
CA GLY A 293 -3.64 13.79 -16.25
C GLY A 293 -4.32 12.97 -15.15
N GLY A 294 -5.51 12.46 -15.42
CA GLY A 294 -6.23 11.54 -14.55
C GLY A 294 -5.80 10.10 -14.76
N VAL A 295 -6.09 9.56 -15.94
CA VAL A 295 -5.85 8.16 -16.31
C VAL A 295 -5.06 8.08 -17.61
N PHE A 296 -4.01 7.28 -17.62
CA PHE A 296 -3.25 6.89 -18.81
C PHE A 296 -3.39 5.39 -19.06
N GLN A 297 -3.74 5.03 -20.29
CA GLN A 297 -4.02 3.65 -20.72
C GLN A 297 -3.11 3.26 -21.89
N HIS A 298 -2.17 2.37 -21.62
CA HIS A 298 -1.20 1.92 -22.61
C HIS A 298 -1.45 0.51 -23.12
N ALA A 299 -1.74 -0.42 -22.21
CA ALA A 299 -2.02 -1.82 -22.55
C ALA A 299 -2.99 -2.44 -21.54
N GLY A 300 -3.35 -3.71 -21.77
CA GLY A 300 -4.33 -4.40 -20.94
C GLY A 300 -5.75 -3.88 -21.15
N THR A 301 -6.55 -3.92 -20.09
CA THR A 301 -7.96 -3.50 -20.14
C THR A 301 -8.31 -2.58 -18.98
N THR A 302 -9.20 -1.63 -19.22
CA THR A 302 -9.74 -0.78 -18.16
C THR A 302 -11.23 -0.62 -18.26
N GLN A 303 -11.90 -0.83 -17.14
CA GLN A 303 -13.33 -0.64 -17.02
C GLN A 303 -13.62 0.33 -15.89
N MET A 304 -14.24 1.46 -16.24
CA MET A 304 -14.68 2.49 -15.31
C MET A 304 -16.20 2.45 -15.21
N ILE A 305 -16.73 2.31 -13.99
CA ILE A 305 -18.17 2.15 -13.73
C ILE A 305 -18.64 3.06 -12.60
N GLY A 306 -19.51 4.03 -12.94
CA GLY A 306 -20.04 4.95 -11.95
C GLY A 306 -18.97 5.89 -11.39
N ASP A 307 -17.91 6.16 -12.15
CA ASP A 307 -16.76 6.94 -11.70
C ASP A 307 -16.91 8.43 -12.05
N THR A 308 -16.10 9.27 -11.40
CA THR A 308 -15.94 10.69 -11.75
C THR A 308 -14.47 10.99 -12.03
N VAL A 309 -14.16 11.49 -13.23
CA VAL A 309 -12.81 11.91 -13.63
C VAL A 309 -12.83 13.41 -13.89
N THR A 310 -12.30 14.22 -12.96
CA THR A 310 -12.47 15.68 -13.01
C THR A 310 -11.29 16.51 -12.52
N GLY A 311 -11.10 17.71 -13.10
CA GLY A 311 -10.06 18.63 -12.67
C GLY A 311 -8.63 18.12 -12.87
N ASN A 312 -8.43 17.11 -13.72
CA ASN A 312 -7.11 16.56 -14.00
C ASN A 312 -6.41 17.31 -15.14
N THR A 313 -5.08 17.36 -15.08
CA THR A 313 -4.25 18.18 -15.98
C THR A 313 -3.13 17.37 -16.64
N ALA A 314 -2.99 17.51 -17.95
CA ALA A 314 -1.85 17.03 -18.74
C ALA A 314 -1.08 18.25 -19.27
N ASN A 315 0.03 18.63 -18.62
CA ASN A 315 0.68 19.93 -18.83
C ASN A 315 1.32 20.09 -20.21
N GLY A 316 2.00 19.06 -20.70
CA GLY A 316 2.73 19.04 -21.97
C GLY A 316 2.15 18.09 -23.00
N GLY A 317 0.97 17.52 -22.73
CA GLY A 317 0.37 16.49 -23.57
C GLY A 317 -1.14 16.61 -23.71
N GLN A 318 -1.80 15.47 -23.82
CA GLN A 318 -3.22 15.34 -24.16
C GLN A 318 -3.94 14.44 -23.15
N GLY A 319 -5.28 14.46 -23.22
CA GLY A 319 -6.11 13.67 -22.32
C GLY A 319 -5.90 14.09 -20.87
N GLY A 320 -6.29 15.32 -20.54
CA GLY A 320 -6.29 15.81 -19.17
C GLY A 320 -7.03 14.86 -18.25
N GLY A 321 -8.21 14.38 -18.68
CA GLY A 321 -8.96 13.36 -17.97
C GLY A 321 -8.39 11.97 -18.24
N ILE A 322 -8.60 11.48 -19.45
CA ILE A 322 -8.20 10.14 -19.89
C ILE A 322 -7.40 10.25 -21.18
N PHE A 323 -6.26 9.55 -21.24
CA PHE A 323 -5.52 9.33 -22.47
C PHE A 323 -5.35 7.83 -22.71
N THR A 324 -5.51 7.38 -23.95
CA THR A 324 -5.20 6.00 -24.36
C THR A 324 -4.44 5.96 -25.68
N ASP A 325 -3.32 5.23 -25.70
CA ASP A 325 -2.55 4.92 -26.92
C ASP A 325 -2.48 3.41 -27.23
N GLY A 326 -3.05 2.58 -26.35
CA GLY A 326 -3.23 1.15 -26.57
C GLY A 326 -4.12 0.50 -25.50
N GLY A 327 -4.23 -0.83 -25.58
CA GLY A 327 -5.16 -1.59 -24.75
C GLY A 327 -6.62 -1.27 -25.06
N THR A 328 -7.50 -1.49 -24.08
CA THR A 328 -8.93 -1.15 -24.20
C THR A 328 -9.40 -0.39 -22.96
N ILE A 329 -10.31 0.55 -23.16
CA ILE A 329 -11.00 1.24 -22.08
C ILE A 329 -12.50 1.29 -22.35
N THR A 330 -13.30 1.05 -21.31
CA THR A 330 -14.76 1.12 -21.36
C THR A 330 -15.28 2.00 -20.23
N LEU A 331 -16.19 2.91 -20.57
CA LEU A 331 -16.84 3.83 -19.64
C LEU A 331 -18.31 3.46 -19.53
N ALA A 332 -18.78 3.17 -18.32
CA ALA A 332 -20.18 2.91 -18.04
C ALA A 332 -20.65 3.81 -16.89
N ALA A 333 -21.68 4.63 -17.11
CA ALA A 333 -22.17 5.59 -16.11
C ALA A 333 -21.06 6.46 -15.47
N THR A 334 -19.97 6.69 -16.21
CA THR A 334 -18.80 7.44 -15.74
C THR A 334 -18.86 8.85 -16.31
N THR A 335 -18.53 9.84 -15.48
CA THR A 335 -18.50 11.25 -15.88
C THR A 335 -17.05 11.71 -16.03
N VAL A 336 -16.68 12.24 -17.20
CA VAL A 336 -15.36 12.84 -17.46
C VAL A 336 -15.55 14.32 -17.82
N SER A 337 -15.16 15.23 -16.93
CA SER A 337 -15.45 16.66 -17.12
C SER A 337 -14.45 17.59 -16.41
N GLY A 338 -14.30 18.81 -16.91
CA GLY A 338 -13.45 19.82 -16.27
C GLY A 338 -11.96 19.51 -16.26
N ASN A 339 -11.49 18.62 -17.16
CA ASN A 339 -10.07 18.29 -17.30
C ASN A 339 -9.39 19.14 -18.39
N ASN A 340 -8.07 19.33 -18.27
CA ASN A 340 -7.24 20.18 -19.13
C ASN A 340 -6.07 19.39 -19.76
N PRO A 341 -5.81 19.47 -21.07
CA PRO A 341 -6.50 20.28 -22.08
C PRO A 341 -7.80 19.66 -22.61
N ASN A 342 -8.00 18.36 -22.45
CA ASN A 342 -9.14 17.63 -23.00
C ASN A 342 -9.68 16.57 -22.03
N GLN A 343 -10.93 16.16 -22.24
CA GLN A 343 -11.58 15.15 -21.41
C GLN A 343 -11.04 13.75 -21.71
N CYS A 344 -11.13 13.32 -22.96
CA CYS A 344 -10.61 12.02 -23.42
C CYS A 344 -9.86 12.17 -24.75
N VAL A 345 -8.72 11.50 -24.87
CA VAL A 345 -7.95 11.41 -26.12
C VAL A 345 -7.49 9.97 -26.36
N PRO A 346 -7.82 9.36 -27.52
CA PRO A 346 -8.83 9.79 -28.49
C PRO A 346 -10.24 9.93 -27.86
N ALA A 347 -11.21 10.40 -28.65
CA ALA A 347 -12.61 10.43 -28.20
C ALA A 347 -13.09 9.01 -27.86
N LEU A 348 -13.65 8.85 -26.66
CA LEU A 348 -14.15 7.58 -26.15
C LEU A 348 -15.67 7.63 -26.06
N ALA A 349 -16.36 6.54 -26.36
CA ALA A 349 -17.79 6.46 -26.12
C ALA A 349 -18.08 6.57 -24.62
N GLY A 350 -18.98 7.47 -24.23
CA GLY A 350 -19.27 7.77 -22.82
C GLY A 350 -18.38 8.88 -22.22
N CYS A 351 -17.53 9.48 -23.07
CA CYS A 351 -16.87 10.75 -22.89
C CYS A 351 -17.36 11.70 -24.00
#